data_AF-A0A836W5U5-F1
#
_entry.id   AF-A0A836W5U5-F1
#
_cell.length_a   1.000
_cell.length_b   1.000
_cell.length_c   1.000
_cell.angle_alpha   90.00
_cell.angle_beta   90.00
_cell.angle_gamma   90.00
#
_symmetry.space_group_name_H-M   'P 1'
#
loop_
_entity.id
_entity.type
_entity.pdbx_description
1 polymer ?
#
loop_
_entity_poly.entity_id
_entity_poly.type
_entity_poly.pdbx_seq_one_letter_code
_entity_poly.pdbx_strand_id
1 'polypeptide(L)'
;MKFRGHRIEQVHEHLFEIPQSGSMLKPGRIYANTQMMQQLIEEGEPLQQVINVAHLPGIEKYSLAMPDIHWGYGFPIGGVAATDWDTGFISPGGVGYDINCGVRLASTSIQNTDVKPRLNKLIEELFRTIPTGVGSSNAIQKLNKSEMNRLLREGAHWVIEQGFGCAEDLPFIEETGRLEWAQPELASARAIERGQTQLGTLGSGNHFLEIDEVDHVYDKQVAEVFGLFKGQIVVLIHTGSRGLGYQVCDDYLKVMGKAAQKYHIALPDRQLASAPISSQEGQDYISAMAAAANFAWGNRQV
;
A
#
# COMPACT_ATOMS: atom_id res chain seq x y z
N MET A 1 21.15 23.09 -1.16
CA MET A 1 20.86 22.87 -2.60
C MET A 1 19.65 23.72 -3.00
N LYS A 2 19.24 23.76 -4.28
CA LYS A 2 18.03 24.48 -4.74
C LYS A 2 17.27 23.64 -5.75
N PHE A 3 15.93 23.72 -5.73
CA PHE A 3 15.05 23.05 -6.69
C PHE A 3 13.86 23.95 -7.02
N ARG A 4 13.67 24.29 -8.31
CA ARG A 4 12.55 25.14 -8.80
C ARG A 4 12.24 26.38 -7.94
N GLY A 5 13.28 27.04 -7.43
CA GLY A 5 13.15 28.24 -6.57
C GLY A 5 13.06 27.95 -5.07
N HIS A 6 12.84 26.70 -4.67
CA HIS A 6 12.87 26.27 -3.27
C HIS A 6 14.31 26.01 -2.80
N ARG A 7 14.61 26.41 -1.55
CA ARG A 7 15.84 26.04 -0.86
C ARG A 7 15.73 24.60 -0.36
N ILE A 8 16.82 23.87 -0.41
CA ILE A 8 16.94 22.55 0.22
C ILE A 8 18.11 22.60 1.20
N GLU A 9 17.86 22.24 2.46
CA GLU A 9 18.80 22.25 3.56
C GLU A 9 19.12 20.83 3.99
N GLN A 10 20.41 20.51 4.11
CA GLN A 10 20.82 19.24 4.70
C GLN A 10 20.82 19.42 6.22
N VAL A 11 19.89 18.74 6.91
CA VAL A 11 19.73 18.80 8.37
C VAL A 11 20.50 17.67 9.06
N HIS A 12 20.74 16.56 8.36
CA HIS A 12 21.61 15.46 8.78
C HIS A 12 22.24 14.80 7.54
N GLU A 13 23.23 13.92 7.72
CA GLU A 13 23.89 13.17 6.64
C GLU A 13 22.89 12.50 5.67
N HIS A 14 21.83 11.91 6.23
CA HIS A 14 20.78 11.19 5.51
C HIS A 14 19.40 11.88 5.56
N LEU A 15 19.37 13.20 5.81
CA LEU A 15 18.12 13.93 5.98
C LEU A 15 18.21 15.33 5.39
N PHE A 16 17.25 15.62 4.52
CA PHE A 16 17.11 16.91 3.85
C PHE A 16 15.75 17.51 4.15
N GLU A 17 15.70 18.84 4.19
CA GLU A 17 14.49 19.61 4.41
C GLU A 17 14.29 20.60 3.26
N ILE A 18 13.05 20.71 2.81
CA ILE A 18 12.55 21.82 1.97
C ILE A 18 11.78 22.73 2.93
N PRO A 19 12.36 23.88 3.35
CA PRO A 19 11.69 24.77 4.28
C PRO A 19 10.36 25.27 3.72
N GLN A 20 9.42 25.51 4.63
CA GLN A 20 8.11 26.03 4.28
C GLN A 20 8.26 27.35 3.49
N SER A 21 7.63 27.40 2.32
CA SER A 21 7.68 28.55 1.41
C SER A 21 6.42 28.63 0.55
N GLY A 22 6.07 29.83 0.10
CA GLY A 22 4.83 30.05 -0.66
C GLY A 22 3.59 29.66 0.14
N SER A 23 2.73 28.84 -0.47
CA SER A 23 1.48 28.35 0.14
C SER A 23 1.63 27.00 0.86
N MET A 24 2.85 26.47 1.01
CA MET A 24 3.09 25.28 1.82
C MET A 24 2.62 25.55 3.25
N LEU A 25 1.87 24.60 3.82
CA LEU A 25 1.38 24.66 5.20
C LEU A 25 2.38 24.09 6.19
N LYS A 26 3.23 23.15 5.73
CA LYS A 26 4.35 22.56 6.48
C LYS A 26 5.58 22.40 5.58
N PRO A 27 6.79 22.29 6.14
CA PRO A 27 8.00 21.93 5.39
C PRO A 27 7.92 20.49 4.80
N GLY A 28 8.75 20.21 3.81
CA GLY A 28 8.98 18.86 3.30
C GLY A 28 10.26 18.25 3.86
N ARG A 29 10.31 16.95 4.11
CA ARG A 29 11.48 16.27 4.65
C ARG A 29 11.75 14.94 3.94
N ILE A 30 12.98 14.78 3.47
CA ILE A 30 13.39 13.71 2.57
C ILE A 30 14.53 12.93 3.22
N TYR A 31 14.33 11.63 3.41
CA TYR A 31 15.37 10.72 3.85
C TYR A 31 16.15 10.23 2.65
N ALA A 32 17.37 10.72 2.48
CA ALA A 32 18.22 10.43 1.33
C ALA A 32 19.66 10.79 1.66
N ASN A 33 20.64 10.15 1.02
CA ASN A 33 22.01 10.65 1.02
C ASN A 33 22.20 11.76 -0.03
N THR A 34 23.36 12.42 -0.03
CA THR A 34 23.64 13.53 -0.97
C THR A 34 23.54 13.13 -2.45
N GLN A 35 23.94 11.90 -2.81
CA GLN A 35 23.87 11.41 -4.19
C GLN A 35 22.42 11.21 -4.63
N MET A 36 21.60 10.55 -3.80
CA MET A 36 20.17 10.38 -4.05
C MET A 36 19.47 11.74 -4.18
N MET A 37 19.81 12.71 -3.34
CA MET A 37 19.24 14.06 -3.46
C MET A 37 19.62 14.77 -4.77
N GLN A 38 20.83 14.55 -5.31
CA GLN A 38 21.19 15.10 -6.61
C GLN A 38 20.33 14.49 -7.72
N GLN A 39 20.14 13.17 -7.71
CA GLN A 39 19.27 12.47 -8.66
C GLN A 39 17.82 12.98 -8.57
N LEU A 40 17.28 13.13 -7.36
CA LEU A 40 15.93 13.64 -7.15
C LEU A 40 15.73 15.08 -7.65
N ILE A 41 16.77 15.92 -7.58
CA ILE A 41 16.73 17.28 -8.15
C ILE A 41 16.72 17.24 -9.67
N GLU A 42 17.45 16.30 -10.28
CA GLU A 42 17.49 16.11 -11.73
C GLU A 42 16.16 15.55 -12.27
N GLU A 43 15.57 14.55 -11.60
CA GLU A 43 14.26 13.99 -11.93
C GLU A 43 13.13 14.99 -11.71
N GLY A 44 13.21 15.73 -10.60
CA GLY A 44 12.36 16.85 -10.25
C GLY A 44 10.93 16.50 -9.80
N GLU A 45 10.21 15.68 -10.55
CA GLU A 45 8.80 15.39 -10.26
C GLU A 45 8.55 14.78 -8.86
N PRO A 46 9.36 13.84 -8.34
CA PRO A 46 9.18 13.33 -6.98
C PRO A 46 9.30 14.43 -5.91
N LEU A 47 10.29 15.32 -6.03
CA LEU A 47 10.46 16.46 -5.10
C LEU A 47 9.32 17.47 -5.22
N GLN A 48 8.83 17.69 -6.44
CA GLN A 48 7.66 18.54 -6.64
C GLN A 48 6.44 17.98 -5.92
N GLN A 49 6.24 16.66 -5.92
CA GLN A 49 5.14 16.03 -5.19
C GLN A 49 5.30 16.18 -3.68
N VAL A 50 6.51 16.08 -3.11
CA VAL A 50 6.76 16.40 -1.69
C VAL A 50 6.33 17.83 -1.36
N ILE A 51 6.67 18.80 -2.21
CA ILE A 51 6.24 20.20 -2.06
C ILE A 51 4.72 20.33 -2.15
N ASN A 52 4.10 19.66 -3.13
CA ASN A 52 2.66 19.72 -3.36
C ASN A 52 1.88 19.15 -2.15
N VAL A 53 2.29 17.99 -1.62
CA VAL A 53 1.69 17.36 -0.43
C VAL A 53 1.73 18.28 0.78
N ALA A 54 2.78 19.09 0.93
CA ALA A 54 2.90 20.07 2.01
C ALA A 54 1.84 21.19 1.99
N HIS A 55 1.00 21.27 0.95
CA HIS A 55 -0.15 22.19 0.87
C HIS A 55 -1.46 21.60 1.41
N LEU A 56 -1.48 20.31 1.80
CA LEU A 56 -2.71 19.66 2.26
C LEU A 56 -3.22 20.25 3.57
N PRO A 57 -4.49 20.68 3.65
CA PRO A 57 -5.00 21.24 4.89
C PRO A 57 -4.99 20.21 6.03
N GLY A 58 -4.61 20.68 7.22
CA GLY A 58 -4.42 19.86 8.40
C GLY A 58 -3.19 18.96 8.37
N ILE A 59 -2.28 19.07 7.38
CA ILE A 59 -1.02 18.31 7.40
C ILE A 59 -0.18 18.63 8.64
N GLU A 60 0.33 17.58 9.26
CA GLU A 60 1.08 17.63 10.50
C GLU A 60 2.58 17.51 10.27
N LYS A 61 3.34 18.37 10.96
CA LYS A 61 4.81 18.44 10.98
C LYS A 61 5.50 18.61 9.63
N TYR A 62 5.47 17.61 8.74
CA TYR A 62 6.18 17.56 7.47
C TYR A 62 5.43 16.76 6.40
N SER A 63 5.60 17.09 5.12
CA SER A 63 5.44 16.09 4.05
C SER A 63 6.71 15.25 3.96
N LEU A 64 6.62 13.95 4.22
CA LEU A 64 7.78 13.06 4.29
C LEU A 64 7.97 12.30 2.98
N ALA A 65 9.23 12.02 2.64
CA ALA A 65 9.60 11.10 1.59
C ALA A 65 10.71 10.16 2.06
N MET A 66 10.51 8.87 1.82
CA MET A 66 11.43 7.78 2.13
C MET A 66 12.53 7.67 1.05
N PRO A 67 13.62 6.91 1.32
CA PRO A 67 14.75 6.82 0.39
C PRO A 67 14.42 6.24 -0.99
N ASP A 68 13.34 5.49 -1.11
CA ASP A 68 12.83 4.88 -2.35
C ASP A 68 11.82 5.78 -3.09
N ILE A 69 11.77 7.07 -2.75
CA ILE A 69 10.86 8.05 -3.35
C ILE A 69 10.98 8.09 -4.88
N HIS A 70 9.83 8.04 -5.55
CA HIS A 70 9.73 8.26 -6.99
C HIS A 70 8.35 8.79 -7.36
N TRP A 71 8.16 9.13 -8.64
CA TRP A 71 6.95 9.77 -9.13
C TRP A 71 5.72 8.89 -8.93
N GLY A 72 4.71 9.43 -8.25
CA GLY A 72 3.42 8.79 -8.01
C GLY A 72 2.23 9.58 -8.58
N TYR A 73 1.03 9.34 -8.06
CA TYR A 73 -0.18 10.07 -8.46
C TYR A 73 -0.55 11.09 -7.37
N GLY A 74 -0.23 12.36 -7.60
CA GLY A 74 -0.42 13.44 -6.63
C GLY A 74 0.61 13.41 -5.49
N PHE A 75 0.66 12.31 -4.76
CA PHE A 75 1.71 12.00 -3.78
C PHE A 75 2.86 11.25 -4.47
N PRO A 76 4.10 11.40 -4.00
CA PRO A 76 5.17 10.52 -4.44
C PRO A 76 4.98 9.13 -3.83
N ILE A 77 5.37 8.08 -4.57
CA ILE A 77 5.54 6.76 -3.95
C ILE A 77 6.71 6.87 -2.97
N GLY A 78 6.63 6.18 -1.83
CA GLY A 78 7.53 6.40 -0.70
C GLY A 78 7.19 7.67 0.11
N GLY A 79 6.06 8.33 -0.17
CA GLY A 79 5.58 9.48 0.57
C GLY A 79 4.84 9.11 1.87
N VAL A 80 4.97 9.93 2.91
CA VAL A 80 4.16 9.84 4.13
C VAL A 80 3.65 11.24 4.50
N ALA A 81 2.36 11.37 4.77
CA ALA A 81 1.78 12.56 5.36
C ALA A 81 0.75 12.17 6.42
N ALA A 82 0.85 12.79 7.60
CA ALA A 82 -0.19 12.73 8.60
C ALA A 82 -1.05 14.00 8.47
N THR A 83 -2.36 13.86 8.56
CA THR A 83 -3.29 15.00 8.68
C THR A 83 -4.05 14.88 9.99
N ASP A 84 -4.38 16.01 10.60
CA ASP A 84 -5.21 16.06 11.80
C ASP A 84 -6.57 15.38 11.55
N TRP A 85 -7.06 14.58 12.50
CA TRP A 85 -8.27 13.78 12.28
C TRP A 85 -9.53 14.66 12.15
N ASP A 86 -9.64 15.72 12.94
CA ASP A 86 -10.84 16.54 13.03
C ASP A 86 -10.88 17.61 11.95
N THR A 87 -9.71 18.19 11.62
CA THR A 87 -9.58 19.34 10.73
C THR A 87 -8.85 19.05 9.42
N GLY A 88 -8.25 17.85 9.31
CA GLY A 88 -7.47 17.43 8.17
C GLY A 88 -8.27 16.78 7.06
N PHE A 89 -7.53 16.42 6.01
CA PHE A 89 -8.08 15.97 4.75
C PHE A 89 -7.53 14.60 4.41
N ILE A 90 -8.32 13.84 3.65
CA ILE A 90 -7.93 12.56 3.08
C ILE A 90 -7.88 12.63 1.56
N SER A 91 -6.86 12.01 0.96
CA SER A 91 -6.66 11.94 -0.48
C SER A 91 -6.42 10.49 -0.92
N PRO A 92 -7.21 9.95 -1.86
CA PRO A 92 -6.95 8.62 -2.41
C PRO A 92 -5.59 8.50 -3.09
N GLY A 93 -5.07 9.59 -3.67
CA GLY A 93 -3.73 9.63 -4.25
C GLY A 93 -2.61 9.42 -3.22
N GLY A 94 -2.85 9.76 -1.94
CA GLY A 94 -1.91 9.53 -0.85
C GLY A 94 -1.90 8.11 -0.31
N VAL A 95 -2.93 7.31 -0.63
CA VAL A 95 -2.99 5.88 -0.32
C VAL A 95 -2.51 5.05 -1.51
N GLY A 96 -2.86 5.47 -2.72
CA GLY A 96 -2.50 4.80 -3.97
C GLY A 96 -3.65 3.98 -4.58
N TYR A 97 -3.46 3.56 -5.83
CA TYR A 97 -4.46 2.79 -6.56
C TYR A 97 -4.61 1.36 -6.02
N ASP A 98 -3.50 0.66 -5.77
CA ASP A 98 -3.55 -0.68 -5.19
C ASP A 98 -3.60 -0.59 -3.66
N ILE A 99 -4.79 -0.32 -3.15
CA ILE A 99 -5.05 -0.18 -1.71
C ILE A 99 -4.58 -1.45 -0.99
N ASN A 100 -3.76 -1.28 0.05
CA ASN A 100 -3.16 -2.39 0.79
C ASN A 100 -2.37 -3.37 -0.12
N CYS A 101 -1.74 -2.87 -1.18
CA CYS A 101 -0.58 -3.56 -1.74
C CYS A 101 0.45 -3.72 -0.62
N GLY A 102 0.90 -4.95 -0.38
CA GLY A 102 1.68 -5.26 0.79
C GLY A 102 2.31 -6.62 0.73
N VAL A 103 3.12 -6.89 1.74
CA VAL A 103 3.97 -8.07 1.80
C VAL A 103 3.51 -9.00 2.91
N ARG A 104 3.55 -10.30 2.66
CA ARG A 104 3.52 -11.34 3.68
C ARG A 104 4.79 -12.17 3.57
N LEU A 105 5.46 -12.39 4.70
CA LEU A 105 6.60 -13.29 4.81
C LEU A 105 6.17 -14.56 5.55
N ALA A 106 6.23 -15.70 4.88
CA ALA A 106 6.05 -17.00 5.50
C ALA A 106 7.42 -17.63 5.77
N SER A 107 7.74 -17.82 7.05
CA SER A 107 8.95 -18.53 7.45
C SER A 107 8.72 -20.04 7.45
N THR A 108 9.79 -20.81 7.22
CA THR A 108 9.71 -22.28 7.21
C THR A 108 10.80 -22.87 8.11
N SER A 109 10.69 -24.16 8.45
CA SER A 109 11.79 -24.90 9.09
C SER A 109 12.78 -25.49 8.07
N ILE A 110 12.63 -25.16 6.78
CA ILE A 110 13.36 -25.77 5.67
C ILE A 110 14.67 -25.03 5.44
N GLN A 111 15.74 -25.77 5.14
CA GLN A 111 17.03 -25.19 4.77
C GLN A 111 17.25 -25.24 3.25
N ASN A 112 18.13 -24.38 2.73
CA ASN A 112 18.45 -24.35 1.31
C ASN A 112 18.92 -25.71 0.77
N THR A 113 19.63 -26.49 1.58
CA THR A 113 20.06 -27.85 1.21
C THR A 113 18.90 -28.80 0.88
N ASP A 114 17.72 -28.57 1.46
CA ASP A 114 16.53 -29.40 1.24
C ASP A 114 15.78 -28.98 -0.03
N VAL A 115 15.77 -27.68 -0.35
CA VAL A 115 15.03 -27.11 -1.48
C VAL A 115 15.81 -27.17 -2.78
N LYS A 116 17.12 -26.89 -2.74
CA LYS A 116 17.96 -26.74 -3.94
C LYS A 116 17.86 -27.93 -4.93
N PRO A 117 17.79 -29.20 -4.51
CA PRO A 117 17.63 -30.33 -5.43
C PRO A 117 16.27 -30.39 -6.13
N ARG A 118 15.25 -29.69 -5.61
CA ARG A 118 13.85 -29.75 -6.05
C ARG A 118 13.29 -28.39 -6.48
N LEU A 119 14.11 -27.34 -6.50
CA LEU A 119 13.69 -25.95 -6.70
C LEU A 119 12.87 -25.77 -7.99
N ASN A 120 13.33 -26.32 -9.12
CA ASN A 120 12.60 -26.22 -10.38
C ASN A 120 11.19 -26.82 -10.29
N LYS A 121 11.07 -27.99 -9.67
CA LYS A 121 9.78 -28.66 -9.49
C LYS A 121 8.87 -27.87 -8.55
N LEU A 122 9.42 -27.26 -7.50
CA LEU A 122 8.67 -26.41 -6.58
C LEU A 122 8.15 -25.16 -7.29
N ILE A 123 9.00 -24.48 -8.08
CA ILE A 123 8.61 -23.30 -8.86
C ILE A 123 7.52 -23.66 -9.89
N GLU A 124 7.67 -24.78 -10.60
CA GLU A 124 6.66 -25.27 -11.55
C GLU A 124 5.31 -25.51 -10.87
N GLU A 125 5.30 -26.13 -9.69
CA GLU A 125 4.07 -26.38 -8.95
C GLU A 125 3.46 -25.08 -8.42
N LEU A 126 4.25 -24.17 -7.86
CA LEU A 126 3.77 -22.86 -7.42
C LEU A 126 3.14 -22.07 -8.57
N PHE A 127 3.78 -22.04 -9.73
CA PHE A 127 3.25 -21.34 -10.90
C PHE A 127 1.96 -21.98 -11.42
N ARG A 128 1.82 -23.30 -11.27
CA ARG A 128 0.59 -24.02 -11.64
C ARG A 128 -0.55 -23.76 -10.65
N THR A 129 -0.24 -23.64 -9.36
CA THR A 129 -1.23 -23.51 -8.29
C THR A 129 -1.68 -22.05 -8.10
N ILE A 130 -0.80 -21.08 -8.33
CA ILE A 130 -1.04 -19.67 -7.99
C ILE A 130 -1.20 -18.85 -9.27
N PRO A 131 -2.43 -18.44 -9.64
CA PRO A 131 -2.63 -17.69 -10.88
C PRO A 131 -1.93 -16.33 -10.85
N THR A 132 -1.14 -16.08 -11.89
CA THR A 132 -0.34 -14.85 -12.08
C THR A 132 -0.67 -14.19 -13.41
N GLY A 133 -0.49 -12.87 -13.51
CA GLY A 133 -0.73 -12.09 -14.73
C GLY A 133 -1.98 -11.19 -14.70
N VAL A 134 -2.06 -10.32 -15.71
CA VAL A 134 -3.18 -9.40 -15.91
C VAL A 134 -4.44 -10.19 -16.26
N GLY A 135 -5.52 -9.99 -15.51
CA GLY A 135 -6.81 -10.66 -15.76
C GLY A 135 -6.89 -12.11 -15.25
N SER A 136 -5.81 -12.61 -14.64
CA SER A 136 -5.81 -13.92 -14.00
C SER A 136 -6.87 -14.00 -12.91
N SER A 137 -7.53 -15.14 -12.84
CA SER A 137 -8.74 -15.35 -12.08
C SER A 137 -8.91 -16.81 -11.71
N ASN A 138 -9.90 -17.08 -10.86
CA ASN A 138 -10.34 -18.42 -10.49
C ASN A 138 -9.27 -19.25 -9.75
N ALA A 139 -8.43 -18.60 -8.92
CA ALA A 139 -7.65 -19.31 -7.92
C ALA A 139 -8.57 -20.04 -6.93
N ILE A 140 -9.67 -19.38 -6.58
CA ILE A 140 -10.83 -19.98 -5.93
C ILE A 140 -12.08 -19.77 -6.78
N GLN A 141 -13.17 -20.46 -6.44
CA GLN A 141 -14.45 -20.27 -7.10
C GLN A 141 -14.90 -18.81 -7.01
N LYS A 142 -15.48 -18.29 -8.10
CA LYS A 142 -16.08 -16.95 -8.14
C LYS A 142 -17.02 -16.75 -6.94
N LEU A 143 -16.76 -15.69 -6.18
CA LEU A 143 -17.57 -15.35 -5.02
C LEU A 143 -18.92 -14.77 -5.42
N ASN A 144 -19.97 -15.19 -4.74
CA ASN A 144 -21.28 -14.57 -4.84
C ASN A 144 -21.34 -13.26 -4.02
N LYS A 145 -22.43 -12.52 -4.15
CA LYS A 145 -22.60 -11.21 -3.51
C LYS A 145 -22.48 -11.28 -1.98
N SER A 146 -23.02 -12.32 -1.35
CA SER A 146 -22.96 -12.50 0.10
C SER A 146 -21.53 -12.76 0.57
N GLU A 147 -20.82 -13.66 -0.12
CA GLU A 147 -19.43 -13.99 0.15
C GLU A 147 -18.51 -12.78 -0.02
N MET A 148 -18.67 -12.03 -1.12
CA MET A 148 -17.91 -10.78 -1.32
C MET A 148 -18.16 -9.78 -0.19
N ASN A 149 -19.42 -9.60 0.24
CA ASN A 149 -19.72 -8.69 1.34
C ASN A 149 -19.07 -9.13 2.66
N ARG A 150 -19.03 -10.43 2.93
CA ARG A 150 -18.35 -10.96 4.12
C ARG A 150 -16.84 -10.77 4.02
N LEU A 151 -16.21 -11.16 2.90
CA LEU A 151 -14.79 -10.93 2.64
C LEU A 151 -14.39 -9.45 2.86
N LEU A 152 -15.16 -8.52 2.29
CA LEU A 152 -14.87 -7.08 2.42
C LEU A 152 -15.05 -6.55 3.85
N ARG A 153 -15.86 -7.21 4.69
CA ARG A 153 -16.10 -6.81 6.08
C ARG A 153 -15.17 -7.49 7.08
N GLU A 154 -14.75 -8.71 6.77
CA GLU A 154 -14.09 -9.62 7.72
C GLU A 154 -12.63 -9.91 7.33
N GLY A 155 -12.23 -9.64 6.09
CA GLY A 155 -10.85 -9.77 5.63
C GLY A 155 -10.31 -11.21 5.72
N ALA A 156 -9.11 -11.35 6.29
CA ALA A 156 -8.46 -12.67 6.44
C ALA A 156 -9.27 -13.64 7.32
N HIS A 157 -10.08 -13.14 8.26
CA HIS A 157 -10.91 -13.99 9.12
C HIS A 157 -11.88 -14.86 8.31
N TRP A 158 -12.60 -14.24 7.36
CA TRP A 158 -13.56 -14.97 6.52
C TRP A 158 -12.85 -16.01 5.65
N VAL A 159 -11.66 -15.68 5.14
CA VAL A 159 -10.85 -16.60 4.31
C VAL A 159 -10.42 -17.84 5.11
N ILE A 160 -10.01 -17.66 6.37
CA ILE A 160 -9.68 -18.77 7.28
C ILE A 160 -10.91 -19.63 7.57
N GLU A 161 -12.09 -19.02 7.76
CA GLU A 161 -13.35 -19.78 7.90
C GLU A 161 -13.68 -20.62 6.65
N GLN A 162 -13.22 -20.20 5.46
CA GLN A 162 -13.35 -20.98 4.23
C GLN A 162 -12.27 -22.08 4.08
N GLY A 163 -11.37 -22.22 5.05
CA GLY A 163 -10.35 -23.27 5.10
C GLY A 163 -8.98 -22.90 4.52
N PHE A 164 -8.71 -21.61 4.27
CA PHE A 164 -7.42 -21.14 3.76
C PHE A 164 -6.56 -20.57 4.89
N GLY A 165 -5.65 -21.40 5.40
CA GLY A 165 -4.79 -21.11 6.55
C GLY A 165 -5.44 -21.43 7.91
N CYS A 166 -4.96 -20.82 8.98
CA CYS A 166 -5.41 -21.15 10.34
C CYS A 166 -5.51 -19.91 11.24
N ALA A 167 -6.22 -20.02 12.37
CA ALA A 167 -6.49 -18.89 13.25
C ALA A 167 -5.22 -18.29 13.86
N GLU A 168 -4.17 -19.09 13.98
CA GLU A 168 -2.84 -18.71 14.45
C GLU A 168 -2.13 -17.74 13.50
N ASP A 169 -2.57 -17.61 12.25
CA ASP A 169 -2.02 -16.64 11.30
C ASP A 169 -2.37 -15.20 11.71
N LEU A 170 -3.58 -14.97 12.25
CA LEU A 170 -4.17 -13.63 12.43
C LEU A 170 -3.33 -12.68 13.30
N PRO A 171 -2.74 -13.09 14.44
CA PRO A 171 -1.91 -12.20 15.26
C PRO A 171 -0.63 -11.70 14.57
N PHE A 172 -0.23 -12.34 13.46
CA PHE A 172 0.96 -11.98 12.67
C PHE A 172 0.62 -11.16 11.41
N ILE A 173 -0.64 -10.71 11.30
CA ILE A 173 -1.10 -9.83 10.24
C ILE A 173 -1.36 -8.45 10.86
N GLU A 174 -0.90 -7.40 10.20
CA GLU A 174 -1.27 -6.02 10.55
C GLU A 174 -2.80 -5.88 10.66
N GLU A 175 -3.28 -5.18 11.69
CA GLU A 175 -4.71 -5.05 12.03
C GLU A 175 -5.44 -6.40 12.17
N THR A 176 -4.72 -7.48 12.50
CA THR A 176 -5.24 -8.85 12.48
C THR A 176 -5.88 -9.27 11.15
N GLY A 177 -5.53 -8.59 10.06
CA GLY A 177 -6.07 -8.83 8.73
C GLY A 177 -7.50 -8.30 8.52
N ARG A 178 -7.96 -7.36 9.35
CA ARG A 178 -9.30 -6.77 9.26
C ARG A 178 -9.38 -5.34 9.82
N LEU A 179 -9.80 -4.41 8.97
CA LEU A 179 -10.31 -3.10 9.38
C LEU A 179 -11.80 -3.17 9.66
N GLU A 180 -12.20 -2.92 10.91
CA GLU A 180 -13.56 -3.14 11.41
C GLU A 180 -14.60 -2.17 10.84
N TRP A 181 -14.17 -0.97 10.45
CA TRP A 181 -15.04 0.08 9.90
C TRP A 181 -15.31 -0.08 8.39
N ALA A 182 -14.91 -1.20 7.79
CA ALA A 182 -15.19 -1.50 6.40
C ALA A 182 -16.71 -1.58 6.10
N GLN A 183 -17.13 -0.88 5.06
CA GLN A 183 -18.51 -0.88 4.56
C GLN A 183 -18.52 -1.32 3.08
N PRO A 184 -18.76 -2.62 2.81
CA PRO A 184 -18.77 -3.19 1.46
C PRO A 184 -19.70 -2.46 0.47
N GLU A 185 -20.81 -1.91 0.96
CA GLU A 185 -21.80 -1.16 0.18
C GLU A 185 -21.26 0.14 -0.43
N LEU A 186 -20.15 0.66 0.08
CA LEU A 186 -19.48 1.86 -0.43
C LEU A 186 -18.46 1.55 -1.54
N ALA A 187 -18.19 0.28 -1.81
CA ALA A 187 -17.48 -0.16 -3.02
C ALA A 187 -18.48 -0.24 -4.19
N SER A 188 -18.11 0.34 -5.33
CA SER A 188 -18.99 0.36 -6.51
C SER A 188 -19.24 -1.05 -7.06
N ALA A 189 -20.37 -1.23 -7.76
CA ALA A 189 -20.66 -2.49 -8.45
C ALA A 189 -19.52 -2.92 -9.40
N ARG A 190 -18.84 -1.95 -10.02
CA ARG A 190 -17.68 -2.19 -10.88
C ARG A 190 -16.45 -2.66 -10.08
N ALA A 191 -16.23 -2.13 -8.88
CA ALA A 191 -15.15 -2.60 -8.01
C ALA A 191 -15.37 -4.06 -7.58
N ILE A 192 -16.61 -4.39 -7.19
CA ILE A 192 -17.01 -5.76 -6.86
C ILE A 192 -16.84 -6.67 -8.07
N GLU A 193 -17.32 -6.26 -9.25
CA GLU A 193 -17.22 -7.05 -10.48
C GLU A 193 -15.77 -7.40 -10.84
N ARG A 194 -14.84 -6.44 -10.66
CA ARG A 194 -13.41 -6.64 -10.92
C ARG A 194 -12.75 -7.55 -9.88
N GLY A 195 -13.17 -7.48 -8.62
CA GLY A 195 -12.57 -8.27 -7.53
C GLY A 195 -13.08 -9.70 -7.41
N GLN A 196 -14.36 -9.96 -7.73
CA GLN A 196 -15.06 -11.23 -7.41
C GLN A 196 -14.42 -12.51 -7.98
N THR A 197 -13.59 -12.39 -9.02
CA THR A 197 -12.87 -13.52 -9.64
C THR A 197 -11.37 -13.50 -9.38
N GLN A 198 -10.85 -12.50 -8.67
CA GLN A 198 -9.41 -12.24 -8.52
C GLN A 198 -8.85 -12.60 -7.15
N LEU A 199 -9.68 -13.05 -6.20
CA LEU A 199 -9.21 -13.50 -4.90
C LEU A 199 -8.30 -14.74 -5.06
N GLY A 200 -7.18 -14.77 -4.35
CA GLY A 200 -6.13 -15.79 -4.43
C GLY A 200 -5.18 -15.62 -5.62
N THR A 201 -5.11 -14.44 -6.24
CA THR A 201 -4.23 -14.21 -7.40
C THR A 201 -3.13 -13.21 -7.08
N LEU A 202 -1.94 -13.39 -7.67
CA LEU A 202 -0.83 -12.45 -7.53
C LEU A 202 -1.07 -11.18 -8.32
N GLY A 203 -1.43 -11.33 -9.60
CA GLY A 203 -1.51 -10.21 -10.52
C GLY A 203 -0.27 -9.93 -11.33
N SER A 204 -0.02 -8.65 -11.55
CA SER A 204 1.01 -8.12 -12.46
C SER A 204 1.68 -6.90 -11.86
N GLY A 205 2.66 -6.32 -12.57
CA GLY A 205 3.42 -5.18 -12.08
C GLY A 205 4.57 -5.66 -11.21
N ASN A 206 4.74 -5.06 -10.04
CA ASN A 206 5.75 -5.46 -9.06
C ASN A 206 5.27 -6.58 -8.12
N HIS A 207 4.16 -7.25 -8.42
CA HIS A 207 3.63 -8.35 -7.62
C HIS A 207 4.31 -9.67 -7.96
N PHE A 208 4.65 -10.44 -6.92
CA PHE A 208 5.38 -11.70 -7.06
C PHE A 208 5.14 -12.61 -5.86
N LEU A 209 5.53 -13.86 -6.04
CA LEU A 209 5.85 -14.77 -4.94
C LEU A 209 7.28 -15.25 -5.17
N GLU A 210 8.12 -15.10 -4.17
CA GLU A 210 9.54 -15.45 -4.21
C GLU A 210 9.87 -16.45 -3.11
N ILE A 211 10.80 -17.36 -3.42
CA ILE A 211 11.39 -18.30 -2.45
C ILE A 211 12.80 -17.80 -2.20
N ASP A 212 13.05 -17.34 -0.99
CA ASP A 212 14.32 -16.72 -0.61
C ASP A 212 15.05 -17.53 0.43
N GLU A 213 16.36 -17.33 0.49
CA GLU A 213 17.24 -17.83 1.55
C GLU A 213 17.64 -16.66 2.45
N VAL A 214 17.54 -16.85 3.77
CA VAL A 214 18.11 -15.91 4.75
C VAL A 214 19.63 -16.03 4.70
N ASP A 215 20.29 -15.23 3.87
CA ASP A 215 21.75 -15.29 3.71
C ASP A 215 22.49 -14.67 4.91
N HIS A 216 21.98 -13.56 5.46
CA HIS A 216 22.65 -12.83 6.54
C HIS A 216 21.67 -12.41 7.65
N VAL A 217 22.13 -12.53 8.90
CA VAL A 217 21.43 -12.04 10.10
C VAL A 217 22.23 -10.90 10.70
N TYR A 218 21.67 -9.70 10.68
CA TYR A 218 22.30 -8.49 11.21
C TYR A 218 22.07 -8.32 12.72
N ASP A 219 20.84 -8.58 13.17
CA ASP A 219 20.47 -8.60 14.58
C ASP A 219 19.98 -9.99 14.97
N LYS A 220 20.77 -10.68 15.80
CA LYS A 220 20.48 -12.06 16.20
C LYS A 220 19.28 -12.13 17.14
N GLN A 221 19.11 -11.17 18.05
CA GLN A 221 18.04 -11.21 19.05
C GLN A 221 16.68 -10.99 18.38
N VAL A 222 16.60 -10.03 17.45
CA VAL A 222 15.38 -9.80 16.67
C VAL A 222 15.08 -10.98 15.75
N ALA A 223 16.09 -11.55 15.09
CA ALA A 223 15.90 -12.72 14.23
C ALA A 223 15.35 -13.94 15.01
N GLU A 224 15.86 -14.20 16.22
CA GLU A 224 15.34 -15.26 17.09
C GLU A 224 13.85 -15.06 17.43
N VAL A 225 13.43 -13.81 17.73
CA VAL A 225 12.01 -13.48 17.98
C VAL A 225 11.14 -13.69 16.75
N PHE A 226 11.66 -13.37 15.55
CA PHE A 226 10.96 -13.59 14.29
C PHE A 226 11.04 -15.04 13.77
N GLY A 227 11.76 -15.93 14.47
CA GLY A 227 11.98 -17.30 14.02
C GLY A 227 12.82 -17.39 12.74
N LEU A 228 13.73 -16.42 12.54
CA LEU A 228 14.62 -16.33 11.39
C LEU A 228 16.03 -16.82 11.70
N PHE A 229 16.64 -17.60 10.81
CA PHE A 229 18.02 -18.06 10.94
C PHE A 229 18.74 -18.18 9.60
N LYS A 230 20.08 -18.08 9.60
CA LYS A 230 20.87 -18.16 8.36
C LYS A 230 20.68 -19.51 7.65
N GLY A 231 20.47 -19.47 6.34
CA GLY A 231 20.24 -20.64 5.48
C GLY A 231 18.80 -21.15 5.46
N GLN A 232 17.92 -20.52 6.23
CA GLN A 232 16.48 -20.80 6.23
C GLN A 232 15.85 -20.37 4.91
N ILE A 233 14.91 -21.18 4.42
CA ILE A 233 14.05 -20.83 3.31
C ILE A 233 12.80 -20.12 3.81
N VAL A 234 12.47 -19.01 3.17
CA VAL A 234 11.26 -18.23 3.41
C VAL A 234 10.52 -18.00 2.10
N VAL A 235 9.23 -17.71 2.18
CA VAL A 235 8.40 -17.34 1.03
C VAL A 235 7.88 -15.93 1.23
N LEU A 236 8.16 -15.05 0.27
CA LEU A 236 7.70 -13.67 0.29
C LEU A 236 6.59 -13.51 -0.74
N ILE A 237 5.43 -13.05 -0.29
CA ILE A 237 4.23 -12.82 -1.11
C ILE A 237 4.00 -11.32 -1.20
N HIS A 238 4.09 -10.76 -2.39
CA HIS A 238 3.82 -9.36 -2.65
C HIS A 238 2.62 -9.21 -3.59
N THR A 239 1.49 -8.77 -3.04
CA THR A 239 0.25 -8.50 -3.78
C THR A 239 -0.67 -7.59 -2.97
N GLY A 240 -1.77 -7.17 -3.57
CA GLY A 240 -2.70 -6.20 -3.00
C GLY A 240 -4.16 -6.53 -3.23
N SER A 241 -4.96 -5.47 -3.31
CA SER A 241 -6.42 -5.49 -3.46
C SER A 241 -6.89 -5.78 -4.89
N ARG A 242 -5.94 -5.99 -5.82
CA ARG A 242 -6.18 -6.33 -7.22
C ARG A 242 -7.04 -5.26 -7.92
N GLY A 243 -7.90 -5.66 -8.84
CA GLY A 243 -8.77 -4.74 -9.56
C GLY A 243 -9.82 -4.05 -8.67
N LEU A 244 -10.08 -4.56 -7.48
CA LEU A 244 -11.08 -4.00 -6.56
C LEU A 244 -10.59 -2.67 -5.97
N GLY A 245 -9.44 -2.65 -5.29
CA GLY A 245 -8.94 -1.40 -4.70
C GLY A 245 -8.54 -0.36 -5.75
N TYR A 246 -8.03 -0.80 -6.91
CA TYR A 246 -7.83 0.10 -8.05
C TYR A 246 -9.11 0.85 -8.39
N GLN A 247 -10.24 0.12 -8.49
CA GLN A 247 -11.50 0.73 -8.86
C GLN A 247 -12.06 1.61 -7.75
N VAL A 248 -11.90 1.22 -6.48
CA VAL A 248 -12.25 2.08 -5.34
C VAL A 248 -11.48 3.39 -5.41
N CYS A 249 -10.16 3.35 -5.61
CA CYS A 249 -9.35 4.56 -5.74
C CYS A 249 -9.80 5.43 -6.93
N ASP A 250 -9.98 4.83 -8.11
CA ASP A 250 -10.44 5.55 -9.32
C ASP A 250 -11.83 6.21 -9.15
N ASP A 251 -12.74 5.53 -8.46
CA ASP A 251 -14.09 6.04 -8.19
C ASP A 251 -14.03 7.22 -7.21
N TYR A 252 -13.29 7.08 -6.10
CA TYR A 252 -13.20 8.13 -5.10
C TYR A 252 -12.33 9.31 -5.55
N LEU A 253 -11.34 9.14 -6.44
CA LEU A 253 -10.64 10.29 -7.03
C LEU A 253 -11.60 11.24 -7.77
N LYS A 254 -12.63 10.70 -8.43
CA LYS A 254 -13.67 11.51 -9.10
C LYS A 254 -14.58 12.21 -8.08
N VAL A 255 -14.91 11.54 -6.98
CA VAL A 255 -15.69 12.13 -5.86
C VAL A 255 -14.89 13.27 -5.22
N MET A 256 -13.64 13.00 -4.87
CA MET A 256 -12.73 13.94 -4.22
C MET A 256 -12.41 15.14 -5.13
N GLY A 257 -12.33 14.95 -6.44
CA GLY A 257 -12.16 16.06 -7.38
C GLY A 257 -13.32 17.05 -7.35
N LYS A 258 -14.56 16.58 -7.15
CA LYS A 258 -15.75 17.44 -6.96
C LYS A 258 -15.79 18.02 -5.55
N ALA A 259 -15.43 17.22 -4.53
CA ALA A 259 -15.35 17.66 -3.15
C ALA A 259 -14.35 18.81 -2.98
N ALA A 260 -13.19 18.74 -3.64
CA ALA A 260 -12.19 19.80 -3.60
C ALA A 260 -12.74 21.15 -4.10
N GLN A 261 -13.62 21.15 -5.09
CA GLN A 261 -14.32 22.37 -5.54
C GLN A 261 -15.35 22.85 -4.52
N LYS A 262 -16.15 21.93 -3.97
CA LYS A 262 -17.19 22.19 -2.95
C LYS A 262 -16.60 22.80 -1.67
N TYR A 263 -15.44 22.31 -1.24
CA TYR A 263 -14.76 22.76 -0.02
C TYR A 263 -13.67 23.82 -0.30
N HIS A 264 -13.61 24.36 -1.53
CA HIS A 264 -12.67 25.41 -1.93
C HIS A 264 -11.20 25.10 -1.63
N ILE A 265 -10.79 23.84 -1.83
CA ILE A 265 -9.41 23.41 -1.61
C ILE A 265 -8.53 23.94 -2.74
N ALA A 266 -7.54 24.76 -2.40
CA ALA A 266 -6.53 25.22 -3.35
C ALA A 266 -5.49 24.11 -3.58
N LEU A 267 -5.74 23.27 -4.58
CA LEU A 267 -4.83 22.17 -4.91
C LEU A 267 -3.71 22.66 -5.86
N PRO A 268 -2.42 22.51 -5.50
CA PRO A 268 -1.32 22.83 -6.41
C PRO A 268 -1.24 21.83 -7.58
N ASP A 269 -1.84 20.65 -7.42
CA ASP A 269 -1.97 19.63 -8.45
C ASP A 269 -3.37 18.98 -8.35
N ARG A 270 -4.04 18.78 -9.49
CA ARG A 270 -5.37 18.14 -9.54
C ARG A 270 -5.34 16.70 -9.03
N GLN A 271 -4.19 16.03 -9.10
CA GLN A 271 -3.99 14.67 -8.58
C GLN A 271 -4.03 14.60 -7.05
N LEU A 272 -3.91 15.73 -6.33
CA LEU A 272 -4.10 15.83 -4.87
C LEU A 272 -5.57 15.98 -4.45
N ALA A 273 -6.49 15.53 -5.31
CA ALA A 273 -7.92 15.51 -5.00
C ALA A 273 -8.17 14.92 -3.60
N SER A 274 -8.88 15.69 -2.77
CA SER A 274 -9.08 15.39 -1.35
C SER A 274 -10.40 15.96 -0.83
N ALA A 275 -10.82 15.51 0.35
CA ALA A 275 -11.95 16.05 1.10
C ALA A 275 -11.62 16.09 2.60
N PRO A 276 -12.31 16.91 3.40
CA PRO A 276 -12.19 16.86 4.85
C PRO A 276 -12.50 15.45 5.35
N ILE A 277 -11.72 14.95 6.32
CA ILE A 277 -11.95 13.62 6.91
C ILE A 277 -13.37 13.52 7.48
N SER A 278 -13.85 14.58 8.13
CA SER A 278 -15.19 14.67 8.73
C SER A 278 -16.34 14.78 7.71
N SER A 279 -16.05 14.91 6.41
CA SER A 279 -17.09 15.00 5.38
C SER A 279 -17.65 13.63 5.00
N GLN A 280 -18.85 13.59 4.42
CA GLN A 280 -19.43 12.34 3.91
C GLN A 280 -18.50 11.69 2.88
N GLU A 281 -17.94 12.48 1.95
CA GLU A 281 -17.02 11.99 0.93
C GLU A 281 -15.74 11.39 1.55
N GLY A 282 -15.22 12.01 2.61
CA GLY A 282 -14.07 11.53 3.39
C GLY A 282 -14.36 10.21 4.10
N GLN A 283 -15.41 10.17 4.90
CA GLN A 283 -15.83 8.97 5.65
C GLN A 283 -16.20 7.80 4.75
N ASP A 284 -16.85 8.09 3.62
CA ASP A 284 -17.22 7.07 2.64
C ASP A 284 -15.96 6.42 2.04
N TYR A 285 -14.97 7.24 1.66
CA TYR A 285 -13.70 6.74 1.15
C TYR A 285 -12.95 5.92 2.18
N ILE A 286 -12.85 6.37 3.44
CA ILE A 286 -12.18 5.62 4.53
C ILE A 286 -12.78 4.22 4.68
N SER A 287 -14.11 4.14 4.64
CA SER A 287 -14.85 2.89 4.82
C SER A 287 -14.75 1.97 3.58
N ALA A 288 -14.74 2.53 2.37
CA ALA A 288 -14.52 1.78 1.13
C ALA A 288 -13.06 1.32 0.96
N MET A 289 -12.11 2.15 1.36
CA MET A 289 -10.68 1.83 1.42
C MET A 289 -10.44 0.69 2.40
N ALA A 290 -11.07 0.72 3.58
CA ALA A 290 -11.01 -0.38 4.54
C ALA A 290 -11.56 -1.69 3.96
N ALA A 291 -12.66 -1.64 3.20
CA ALA A 291 -13.17 -2.81 2.50
C ALA A 291 -12.16 -3.36 1.47
N ALA A 292 -11.50 -2.50 0.70
CA ALA A 292 -10.45 -2.91 -0.23
C ALA A 292 -9.21 -3.47 0.48
N ALA A 293 -8.85 -2.92 1.64
CA ALA A 293 -7.77 -3.44 2.46
C ALA A 293 -8.08 -4.85 2.99
N ASN A 294 -9.31 -5.08 3.46
CA ASN A 294 -9.80 -6.40 3.86
C ASN A 294 -9.72 -7.42 2.73
N PHE A 295 -10.10 -7.02 1.50
CA PHE A 295 -9.91 -7.87 0.33
C PHE A 295 -8.44 -8.26 0.13
N ALA A 296 -7.51 -7.31 0.26
CA ALA A 296 -6.08 -7.56 0.06
C ALA A 296 -5.48 -8.53 1.11
N TRP A 297 -5.86 -8.41 2.38
CA TRP A 297 -5.45 -9.39 3.39
C TRP A 297 -6.05 -10.76 3.12
N GLY A 298 -7.33 -10.83 2.73
CA GLY A 298 -7.93 -12.08 2.28
C GLY A 298 -7.18 -12.67 1.07
N ASN A 299 -6.74 -11.83 0.13
CA ASN A 299 -6.00 -12.26 -1.05
C ASN A 299 -4.62 -12.83 -0.74
N ARG A 300 -3.91 -12.30 0.27
CA ARG A 300 -2.63 -12.84 0.75
C ARG A 300 -2.80 -14.08 1.64
N GLN A 301 -3.99 -14.29 2.17
CA GLN A 301 -4.32 -15.43 3.03
C GLN A 301 -4.66 -16.69 2.21
N VAL A 302 -5.30 -16.53 1.06
CA VAL A 302 -5.49 -17.59 0.05
C VAL A 302 -4.15 -17.93 -0.61
#